data_AF-K5CNU3-F1
#
_entry.id   AF-K5CNU3-F1
#
_cell.length_a   1.000
_cell.length_b   1.000
_cell.length_c   1.000
_cell.angle_alpha   90.00
_cell.angle_beta   90.00
_cell.angle_gamma   90.00
#
_symmetry.space_group_name_H-M   'P 1'
#
loop_
_entity.id
_entity.type
_entity.pdbx_description
1 polymer ?
#
loop_
_entity_poly.entity_id
_entity_poly.type
_entity_poly.pdbx_seq_one_letter_code
_entity_poly.pdbx_strand_id
1 'polypeptide(L)'
;MSNKPLFISNQIPFDNQWKKLTVKDIEETISCDFFGKKEFVEFYLVANGGNFTKGAYIYRDNFYSITKGDYNSLEVSSFFNIPLIGDNEDSEYTISIPDAINRRCGSSAKFDDFISFNIPFADNFGDNDFWIDIQTGEVKYIDYESSYNPDDAIIVAPSFIDFCQSLQGKRRL
;
A
#
# COMPACT_ATOMS: atom_id res chain seq x y z
N MET A 1 1.99 25.24 -0.56
CA MET A 1 2.84 24.36 0.27
C MET A 1 3.12 23.11 -0.54
N SER A 2 4.35 22.62 -0.56
CA SER A 2 4.68 21.41 -1.31
C SER A 2 3.93 20.23 -0.69
N ASN A 3 2.95 19.64 -1.39
CA ASN A 3 2.29 18.39 -1.02
C ASN A 3 3.29 17.23 -1.22
N LYS A 4 4.32 17.17 -0.38
CA LYS A 4 5.33 16.11 -0.43
C LYS A 4 4.90 15.00 0.51
N PRO A 5 4.80 13.75 0.05
CA PRO A 5 4.47 12.64 0.93
C PRO A 5 5.48 12.56 2.07
N LEU A 6 4.99 12.24 3.27
CA LEU A 6 5.88 11.92 4.39
C LEU A 6 6.57 10.58 4.14
N PHE A 7 7.74 10.40 4.76
CA PHE A 7 8.49 9.14 4.82
C PHE A 7 9.04 8.59 3.49
N ILE A 8 8.64 9.12 2.33
CA ILE A 8 9.23 8.79 1.03
C ILE A 8 10.41 9.72 0.75
N SER A 9 11.49 9.16 0.20
CA SER A 9 12.63 9.97 -0.25
C SER A 9 12.20 11.01 -1.29
N ASN A 10 12.60 12.26 -1.07
CA ASN A 10 12.37 13.39 -1.99
C ASN A 10 12.95 13.19 -3.41
N GLN A 11 13.77 12.16 -3.60
CA GLN A 11 14.36 11.81 -4.90
C GLN A 11 13.45 10.92 -5.75
N ILE A 12 12.36 10.40 -5.18
CA ILE A 12 11.39 9.56 -5.87
C ILE A 12 10.21 10.45 -6.26
N PRO A 13 9.97 10.69 -7.57
CA PRO A 13 8.79 11.41 -8.02
C PRO A 13 7.52 10.69 -7.57
N PHE A 14 6.65 11.42 -6.88
CA PHE A 14 5.37 10.93 -6.39
C PHE A 14 4.30 11.98 -6.66
N ASP A 15 3.48 11.69 -7.66
CA ASP A 15 2.56 12.63 -8.29
C ASP A 15 1.11 12.14 -8.12
N ASN A 16 0.16 12.93 -8.65
CA ASN A 16 -1.24 12.51 -8.79
C ASN A 16 -1.93 12.12 -7.47
N GLN A 17 -1.51 12.76 -6.38
CA GLN A 17 -2.19 12.65 -5.08
C GLN A 17 -3.62 13.17 -5.21
N TRP A 18 -4.55 12.46 -4.59
CA TRP A 18 -5.96 12.84 -4.57
C TRP A 18 -6.24 13.92 -3.53
N LYS A 19 -7.49 14.41 -3.53
CA LYS A 19 -8.03 15.43 -2.64
C LYS A 19 -7.53 15.31 -1.20
N LYS A 20 -7.38 16.46 -0.53
CA LYS A 20 -6.95 16.50 0.88
C LYS A 20 -7.97 15.82 1.78
N LEU A 21 -7.48 14.97 2.68
CA LEU A 21 -8.26 14.29 3.69
C LEU A 21 -8.28 15.07 5.00
N THR A 22 -9.33 14.83 5.78
CA THR A 22 -9.35 15.05 7.22
C THR A 22 -9.05 13.74 7.95
N VAL A 23 -8.73 13.83 9.24
CA VAL A 23 -8.59 12.64 10.10
C VAL A 23 -9.87 11.81 10.08
N LYS A 24 -11.03 12.49 10.05
CA LYS A 24 -12.34 11.85 10.00
C LYS A 24 -12.52 10.98 8.76
N ASP A 25 -12.11 11.45 7.58
CA ASP A 25 -12.19 10.67 6.33
C ASP A 25 -11.40 9.36 6.43
N ILE A 26 -10.21 9.43 7.04
CA ILE A 26 -9.34 8.27 7.26
C ILE A 26 -9.94 7.33 8.30
N GLU A 27 -10.41 7.84 9.44
CA GLU A 27 -10.94 7.02 10.54
C GLU A 27 -12.29 6.34 10.19
N GLU A 28 -13.14 6.97 9.38
CA GLU A 28 -14.37 6.31 8.91
C GLU A 28 -14.09 5.21 7.88
N THR A 29 -13.11 5.43 6.99
CA THR A 29 -12.73 4.42 5.99
C THR A 29 -11.95 3.27 6.62
N ILE A 30 -10.97 3.61 7.46
CA ILE A 30 -10.05 2.68 8.13
C ILE A 30 -10.28 2.82 9.62
N SER A 31 -11.30 2.13 10.13
CA SER A 31 -11.74 2.24 11.53
C SER A 31 -10.94 1.38 12.50
N CYS A 32 -10.35 0.28 12.03
CA CYS A 32 -9.55 -0.63 12.86
C CYS A 32 -8.23 0.00 13.31
N ASP A 33 -7.82 -0.27 14.54
CA ASP A 33 -6.48 0.11 15.02
C ASP A 33 -5.44 -0.93 14.58
N PHE A 34 -4.21 -0.49 14.34
CA PHE A 34 -3.10 -1.36 13.95
C PHE A 34 -1.74 -0.74 14.26
N PHE A 35 -0.71 -1.58 14.33
CA PHE A 35 0.66 -1.13 14.54
C PHE A 35 1.12 -0.25 13.37
N GLY A 36 1.45 1.01 13.66
CA GLY A 36 1.83 2.01 12.64
C GLY A 36 0.66 2.85 12.12
N LYS A 37 -0.54 2.75 12.70
CA LYS A 37 -1.71 3.54 12.25
C LYS A 37 -1.49 5.05 12.35
N LYS A 38 -0.75 5.52 13.35
CA LYS A 38 -0.45 6.94 13.50
C LYS A 38 0.33 7.47 12.28
N GLU A 39 1.40 6.78 11.90
CA GLU A 39 2.24 7.11 10.75
C GLU A 39 1.46 6.99 9.43
N PHE A 40 0.57 5.99 9.32
CA PHE A 40 -0.36 5.86 8.19
C PHE A 40 -1.27 7.08 8.06
N VAL A 41 -1.91 7.52 9.16
CA VAL A 41 -2.76 8.71 9.17
C VAL A 41 -1.95 9.96 8.80
N GLU A 42 -0.77 10.16 9.39
CA GLU A 42 0.12 11.27 9.08
C GLU A 42 0.47 11.31 7.59
N PHE A 43 0.77 10.16 6.98
CA PHE A 43 1.03 10.05 5.55
C PHE A 43 -0.17 10.51 4.72
N TYR A 44 -1.34 9.93 4.96
CA TYR A 44 -2.54 10.15 4.14
C TYR A 44 -3.11 11.57 4.30
N LEU A 45 -2.90 12.23 5.44
CA LEU A 45 -3.25 13.65 5.61
C LEU A 45 -2.44 14.59 4.69
N VAL A 46 -1.24 14.17 4.30
CA VAL A 46 -0.36 14.97 3.42
C VAL A 46 -0.49 14.54 1.96
N ALA A 47 -0.65 13.23 1.72
CA ALA A 47 -0.69 12.62 0.41
C ALA A 47 -1.76 11.52 0.35
N ASN A 48 -2.95 11.86 -0.17
CA ASN A 48 -4.04 10.92 -0.32
C ASN A 48 -3.85 10.06 -1.57
N GLY A 49 -3.20 8.91 -1.42
CA GLY A 49 -2.77 8.10 -2.55
C GLY A 49 -1.77 8.84 -3.45
N GLY A 50 -1.58 8.33 -4.66
CA GLY A 50 -0.70 8.90 -5.68
C GLY A 50 0.15 7.84 -6.36
N ASN A 51 0.90 8.21 -7.40
CA ASN A 51 1.67 7.26 -8.19
C ASN A 51 3.14 7.64 -8.38
N PHE A 52 3.96 6.61 -8.54
CA PHE A 52 5.38 6.70 -8.83
C PHE A 52 5.59 6.71 -10.34
N THR A 53 5.44 7.88 -10.98
CA THR A 53 5.47 8.03 -12.45
C THR A 53 6.79 7.61 -13.11
N LYS A 54 7.85 7.42 -12.32
CA LYS A 54 9.17 6.94 -12.75
C LYS A 54 9.55 5.57 -12.17
N GLY A 55 8.59 4.90 -11.52
CA GLY A 55 8.79 3.65 -10.79
C GLY A 55 9.38 3.87 -9.41
N ALA A 56 8.98 3.01 -8.48
CA ALA A 56 9.60 2.84 -7.18
C ALA A 56 9.80 1.35 -6.90
N TYR A 57 10.83 1.02 -6.14
CA TYR A 57 11.18 -0.36 -5.83
C TYR A 57 11.38 -0.52 -4.34
N ILE A 58 10.88 -1.62 -3.80
CA ILE A 58 11.20 -2.09 -2.45
C ILE A 58 12.04 -3.36 -2.53
N TYR A 59 12.99 -3.45 -1.61
CA TYR A 59 13.90 -4.58 -1.49
C TYR A 59 13.76 -5.22 -0.12
N ARG A 60 13.36 -6.50 -0.11
CA ARG A 60 13.12 -7.24 1.14
C ARG A 60 14.40 -7.53 1.92
N ASP A 61 15.53 -7.60 1.22
CA ASP A 61 16.86 -7.73 1.82
C ASP A 61 17.29 -6.54 2.71
N ASN A 62 16.53 -5.45 2.70
CA ASN A 62 16.69 -4.36 3.67
C ASN A 62 16.28 -4.78 5.09
N PHE A 63 15.42 -5.78 5.22
CA PHE A 63 14.80 -6.19 6.48
C PHE A 63 15.08 -7.64 6.83
N TYR A 64 15.18 -8.50 5.82
CA TYR A 64 15.21 -9.95 5.97
C TYR A 64 16.39 -10.56 5.22
N SER A 65 16.82 -11.75 5.64
CA SER A 65 17.76 -12.54 4.84
C SER A 65 17.02 -13.25 3.71
N ILE A 66 17.34 -12.92 2.45
CA ILE A 66 16.61 -13.42 1.27
C ILE A 66 17.41 -14.49 0.53
N THR A 67 16.74 -15.59 0.18
CA THR A 67 17.33 -16.66 -0.62
C THR A 67 17.36 -16.26 -2.09
N LYS A 68 18.40 -16.68 -2.83
CA LYS A 68 18.52 -16.41 -4.26
C LYS A 68 17.31 -16.96 -5.03
N GLY A 69 16.67 -16.10 -5.83
CA GLY A 69 15.51 -16.44 -6.65
C GLY A 69 14.15 -16.18 -5.98
N ASP A 70 14.14 -15.77 -4.72
CA ASP A 70 12.94 -15.28 -4.04
C ASP A 70 12.63 -13.82 -4.45
N TYR A 71 11.41 -13.35 -4.18
CA TYR A 71 10.82 -12.05 -4.51
C TYR A 71 11.52 -10.87 -3.81
N ASN A 72 12.84 -10.73 -3.94
CA ASN A 72 13.61 -9.70 -3.25
C ASN A 72 13.23 -8.29 -3.72
N SER A 73 13.09 -8.11 -5.04
CA SER A 73 12.83 -6.82 -5.67
C SER A 73 11.38 -6.77 -6.13
N LEU A 74 10.59 -5.88 -5.53
CA LEU A 74 9.19 -5.65 -5.89
C LEU A 74 9.05 -4.20 -6.39
N GLU A 75 8.34 -4.03 -7.51
CA GLU A 75 7.97 -2.70 -8.01
C GLU A 75 6.71 -2.21 -7.30
N VAL A 76 6.65 -0.91 -7.07
CA VAL A 76 5.52 -0.21 -6.45
C VAL A 76 5.10 0.89 -7.42
N SER A 77 3.85 0.83 -7.90
CA SER A 77 3.33 1.78 -8.87
C SER A 77 2.57 2.91 -8.22
N SER A 78 1.70 2.61 -7.26
CA SER A 78 0.85 3.61 -6.65
C SER A 78 0.48 3.26 -5.22
N PHE A 79 0.07 4.28 -4.48
CA PHE A 79 -0.66 4.13 -3.23
C PHE A 79 -2.13 4.43 -3.49
N PHE A 80 -2.99 3.54 -3.01
CA PHE A 80 -4.44 3.68 -3.12
C PHE A 80 -4.93 4.90 -2.36
N ASN A 81 -5.95 5.57 -2.88
CA ASN A 81 -6.55 6.72 -2.21
C ASN A 81 -7.60 6.29 -1.18
N ILE A 82 -7.90 7.20 -0.28
CA ILE A 82 -9.04 7.12 0.64
C ILE A 82 -10.13 8.04 0.08
N PRO A 83 -11.39 7.58 -0.01
CA PRO A 83 -12.50 8.41 -0.45
C PRO A 83 -12.83 9.48 0.61
N LEU A 84 -13.40 10.60 0.16
CA LEU A 84 -13.85 11.67 1.06
C LEU A 84 -15.29 11.39 1.49
N ILE A 85 -15.61 11.61 2.77
CA ILE A 85 -16.96 11.36 3.27
C ILE A 85 -17.94 12.33 2.63
N GLY A 86 -18.98 11.78 1.99
CA GLY A 86 -20.03 12.56 1.31
C GLY A 86 -19.61 13.10 -0.06
N ASP A 87 -18.45 12.70 -0.56
CA ASP A 87 -18.00 12.94 -1.93
C ASP A 87 -18.21 11.66 -2.75
N ASN A 88 -18.74 11.82 -3.96
CA ASN A 88 -19.03 10.71 -4.88
C ASN A 88 -18.09 10.70 -6.10
N GLU A 89 -17.05 11.53 -6.09
CA GLU A 89 -16.05 11.56 -7.16
C GLU A 89 -14.93 10.57 -6.90
N ASP A 90 -14.68 9.72 -7.89
CA ASP A 90 -13.54 8.80 -7.90
C ASP A 90 -12.26 9.50 -8.35
N SER A 91 -11.12 9.00 -7.87
CA SER A 91 -9.80 9.43 -8.35
C SER A 91 -9.57 8.93 -9.78
N GLU A 92 -9.10 9.80 -10.67
CA GLU A 92 -8.71 9.42 -12.03
C GLU A 92 -7.38 8.65 -12.09
N TYR A 93 -6.63 8.60 -10.98
CA TYR A 93 -5.23 8.16 -10.96
C TYR A 93 -4.97 6.89 -10.19
N THR A 94 -5.80 6.59 -9.19
CA THR A 94 -5.62 5.49 -8.24
C THR A 94 -6.98 4.92 -7.87
N ILE A 95 -7.02 3.63 -7.55
CA ILE A 95 -8.21 3.02 -6.95
C ILE A 95 -8.30 3.38 -5.46
N SER A 96 -9.52 3.42 -4.93
CA SER A 96 -9.74 3.62 -3.51
C SER A 96 -9.45 2.34 -2.71
N ILE A 97 -9.05 2.47 -1.44
CA ILE A 97 -8.85 1.30 -0.55
C ILE A 97 -10.12 0.42 -0.47
N PRO A 98 -11.34 0.97 -0.26
CA PRO A 98 -12.56 0.16 -0.29
C PRO A 98 -12.79 -0.58 -1.60
N ASP A 99 -12.51 0.05 -2.74
CA ASP A 99 -12.67 -0.61 -4.04
C ASP A 99 -11.63 -1.70 -4.28
N ALA A 100 -10.39 -1.49 -3.81
CA ALA A 100 -9.36 -2.53 -3.83
C ALA A 100 -9.79 -3.75 -2.99
N ILE A 101 -10.40 -3.53 -1.82
CA ILE A 101 -11.01 -4.60 -1.02
C ILE A 101 -12.14 -5.29 -1.81
N ASN A 102 -13.09 -4.52 -2.33
CA ASN A 102 -14.25 -5.05 -3.06
C ASN A 102 -13.85 -5.88 -4.28
N ARG A 103 -12.75 -5.53 -4.95
CA ARG A 103 -12.21 -6.27 -6.09
C ARG A 103 -11.79 -7.69 -5.73
N ARG A 104 -11.34 -7.92 -4.49
CA ARG A 104 -10.83 -9.22 -4.04
C ARG A 104 -11.84 -10.00 -3.19
N CYS A 105 -12.81 -9.31 -2.61
CA CYS A 105 -13.89 -9.88 -1.82
C CYS A 105 -14.71 -10.91 -2.63
N GLY A 106 -15.08 -12.03 -2.01
CA GLY A 106 -15.83 -13.11 -2.61
C GLY A 106 -15.02 -14.03 -3.52
N SER A 107 -13.70 -13.83 -3.63
CA SER A 107 -12.82 -14.70 -4.43
C SER A 107 -12.68 -16.10 -3.81
N SER A 108 -12.59 -16.19 -2.48
CA SER A 108 -12.68 -17.44 -1.72
C SER A 108 -12.89 -17.13 -0.22
N ALA A 109 -13.42 -18.10 0.53
CA ALA A 109 -13.60 -17.96 1.97
C ALA A 109 -12.29 -17.61 2.71
N LYS A 110 -11.16 -18.21 2.29
CA LYS A 110 -9.84 -17.88 2.86
C LYS A 110 -9.43 -16.43 2.58
N PHE A 111 -9.73 -15.93 1.39
CA PHE A 111 -9.39 -14.56 1.02
C PHE A 111 -10.28 -13.55 1.74
N ASP A 112 -11.56 -13.88 1.94
CA ASP A 112 -12.48 -13.06 2.74
C ASP A 112 -12.02 -12.98 4.21
N ASP A 113 -11.55 -14.09 4.77
CA ASP A 113 -10.89 -14.12 6.08
C ASP A 113 -9.62 -13.25 6.08
N PHE A 114 -8.79 -13.31 5.03
CA PHE A 114 -7.59 -12.49 4.90
C PHE A 114 -7.93 -10.98 4.88
N ILE A 115 -8.90 -10.56 4.06
CA ILE A 115 -9.37 -9.16 3.99
C ILE A 115 -9.82 -8.64 5.35
N SER A 116 -10.40 -9.50 6.19
CA SER A 116 -10.88 -9.11 7.52
C SER A 116 -9.75 -8.66 8.47
N PHE A 117 -8.50 -9.01 8.15
CA PHE A 117 -7.31 -8.67 8.96
C PHE A 117 -6.23 -7.92 8.16
N ASN A 118 -6.48 -7.56 6.90
CA ASN A 118 -5.47 -6.95 6.05
C ASN A 118 -6.04 -5.78 5.27
N ILE A 119 -5.34 -4.65 5.25
CA ILE A 119 -5.75 -3.43 4.55
C ILE A 119 -4.87 -3.26 3.31
N PRO A 120 -5.44 -3.25 2.08
CA PRO A 120 -4.67 -2.94 0.89
C PRO A 120 -4.36 -1.45 0.88
N PHE A 121 -3.15 -1.07 0.50
CA PHE A 121 -2.77 0.36 0.46
C PHE A 121 -1.94 0.76 -0.76
N ALA A 122 -1.40 -0.20 -1.51
CA ALA A 122 -0.57 0.06 -2.67
C ALA A 122 -0.69 -1.08 -3.70
N ASP A 123 -0.26 -0.81 -4.92
CA ASP A 123 -0.15 -1.80 -5.98
C ASP A 123 1.21 -1.78 -6.70
N ASN A 124 1.37 -2.76 -7.59
CA ASN A 124 2.34 -2.71 -8.68
C ASN A 124 1.65 -2.54 -10.04
N PHE A 125 2.45 -2.34 -11.10
CA PHE A 125 1.95 -2.16 -12.47
C PHE A 125 1.25 -3.42 -13.07
N GLY A 126 1.08 -4.48 -12.29
CA GLY A 126 0.43 -5.75 -12.67
C GLY A 126 -0.81 -6.07 -11.85
N ASP A 127 -1.45 -5.08 -11.21
CA ASP A 127 -2.66 -5.28 -10.38
C ASP A 127 -2.44 -6.18 -9.15
N ASN A 128 -1.19 -6.29 -8.69
CA ASN A 128 -0.84 -7.01 -7.46
C ASN A 128 -0.76 -6.04 -6.29
N ASP A 129 -1.35 -6.44 -5.18
CA ASP A 129 -1.62 -5.52 -4.07
C ASP A 129 -0.62 -5.74 -2.92
N PHE A 130 -0.24 -4.63 -2.27
CA PHE A 130 0.42 -4.63 -0.98
C PHE A 130 -0.61 -4.38 0.12
N TRP A 131 -0.51 -5.16 1.18
CA TRP A 131 -1.45 -5.22 2.29
C TRP A 131 -0.74 -4.98 3.61
N ILE A 132 -1.37 -4.28 4.54
CA ILE A 132 -0.93 -4.18 5.93
C ILE A 132 -1.71 -5.21 6.74
N ASP A 133 -1.02 -6.14 7.38
CA ASP A 133 -1.62 -6.99 8.41
C ASP A 133 -1.90 -6.15 9.65
N ILE A 134 -3.16 -6.03 10.06
CA ILE A 134 -3.55 -5.15 11.17
C ILE A 134 -3.13 -5.69 12.54
N GLN A 135 -2.84 -6.99 12.63
CA GLN A 135 -2.43 -7.65 13.87
C GLN A 135 -0.94 -7.48 14.13
N THR A 136 -0.12 -7.55 13.08
CA THR A 136 1.35 -7.47 13.19
C THR A 136 1.93 -6.12 12.74
N GLY A 137 1.22 -5.39 11.88
CA GLY A 137 1.71 -4.22 11.16
C GLY A 137 2.54 -4.55 9.92
N GLU A 138 2.84 -5.82 9.67
CA GLU A 138 3.69 -6.23 8.56
C GLU A 138 3.04 -5.90 7.22
N VAL A 139 3.87 -5.48 6.26
CA VAL A 139 3.43 -5.33 4.88
C VAL A 139 3.63 -6.64 4.15
N LYS A 140 2.56 -7.13 3.53
CA LYS A 140 2.51 -8.32 2.69
C LYS A 140 2.26 -7.95 1.23
N TYR A 141 2.69 -8.79 0.32
CA TYR A 141 2.44 -8.68 -1.12
C TYR A 141 1.85 -9.99 -1.63
N ILE A 142 0.83 -9.89 -2.48
CA ILE A 142 0.23 -11.05 -3.13
C ILE A 142 0.42 -10.94 -4.64
N ASP A 143 1.09 -11.93 -5.22
CA ASP A 143 1.21 -12.09 -6.67
C ASP A 143 0.02 -12.91 -7.20
N TYR A 144 -1.02 -12.22 -7.66
CA TYR A 144 -2.24 -12.83 -8.18
C TYR A 144 -2.03 -13.56 -9.51
N GLU A 145 -0.95 -13.29 -10.24
CA GLU A 145 -0.58 -14.09 -11.42
C GLU A 145 -0.07 -15.47 -11.01
N SER A 146 0.55 -15.56 -9.84
CA SER A 146 1.09 -16.81 -9.28
C SER A 146 0.06 -17.57 -8.43
N SER A 147 -0.66 -16.88 -7.53
CA SER A 147 -1.61 -17.51 -6.62
C SER A 147 -2.64 -16.52 -6.06
N TYR A 148 -3.89 -16.98 -5.96
CA TYR A 148 -4.95 -16.29 -5.21
C TYR A 148 -5.10 -16.82 -3.78
N ASN A 149 -4.23 -17.73 -3.32
CA ASN A 149 -4.25 -18.21 -1.94
C ASN A 149 -3.49 -17.23 -1.03
N PRO A 150 -4.13 -16.61 -0.03
CA PRO A 150 -3.47 -15.63 0.84
C PRO A 150 -2.38 -16.24 1.71
N ASP A 151 -2.36 -17.57 1.90
CA ASP A 151 -1.26 -18.27 2.60
C ASP A 151 0.08 -18.15 1.85
N ASP A 152 0.04 -17.83 0.55
CA ASP A 152 1.23 -17.63 -0.29
C ASP A 152 1.72 -16.16 -0.28
N ALA A 153 1.10 -15.29 0.54
CA ALA A 153 1.49 -13.89 0.65
C ALA A 153 2.93 -13.73 1.14
N ILE A 154 3.66 -12.83 0.49
CA ILE A 154 5.08 -12.59 0.74
C ILE A 154 5.22 -11.44 1.74
N ILE A 155 5.89 -11.65 2.88
CA ILE A 155 6.21 -10.57 3.82
C ILE A 155 7.28 -9.66 3.20
N VAL A 156 6.96 -8.38 3.02
CA VAL A 156 7.77 -7.40 2.31
C VAL A 156 8.53 -6.48 3.25
N ALA A 157 7.86 -5.93 4.26
CA ALA A 157 8.44 -4.97 5.21
C ALA A 157 7.82 -5.16 6.60
N PRO A 158 8.53 -4.80 7.67
CA PRO A 158 8.04 -4.99 9.03
C PRO A 158 6.94 -4.00 9.44
N SER A 159 6.82 -2.87 8.73
CA SER A 159 5.76 -1.89 8.95
C SER A 159 5.49 -1.03 7.72
N PHE A 160 4.38 -0.29 7.71
CA PHE A 160 4.09 0.72 6.69
C PHE A 160 5.18 1.80 6.59
N ILE A 161 5.70 2.29 7.73
CA ILE A 161 6.75 3.32 7.69
C ILE A 161 8.07 2.77 7.15
N ASP A 162 8.43 1.55 7.52
CA ASP A 162 9.62 0.87 7.00
C ASP A 162 9.49 0.66 5.48
N PHE A 163 8.30 0.27 5.03
CA PHE A 163 7.98 0.19 3.60
C PHE A 163 8.25 1.52 2.90
N CYS A 164 7.62 2.62 3.34
CA CYS A 164 7.77 3.93 2.71
C CYS A 164 9.22 4.44 2.70
N GLN A 165 9.94 4.30 3.82
CA GLN A 165 11.31 4.81 3.97
C GLN A 165 12.34 4.01 3.17
N SER A 166 12.05 2.75 2.85
CA SER A 166 12.97 1.88 2.11
C SER A 166 12.78 1.90 0.59
N LEU A 167 11.74 2.60 0.09
CA LEU A 167 11.51 2.77 -1.34
C LEU A 167 12.72 3.42 -2.02
N GLN A 168 13.03 2.93 -3.21
CA GLN A 168 14.12 3.40 -4.06
C GLN A 168 13.59 3.77 -5.44
N GLY A 169 13.94 4.96 -5.93
CA GLY A 169 13.54 5.43 -7.27
C GLY A 169 14.36 4.83 -8.42
N LYS A 170 15.28 3.90 -8.13
CA LYS A 170 16.07 3.19 -9.13
C LYS A 170 16.17 1.72 -8.74
N ARG A 171 16.03 0.85 -9.74
CA ARG A 171 16.26 -0.57 -9.56
C ARG A 171 17.74 -0.82 -9.25
N ARG A 172 18.03 -1.65 -8.24
CA ARG A 172 19.36 -2.22 -7.99
C ARG A 172 19.77 -3.09 -9.17
N LEU A 173 21.00 -2.93 -9.62
CA LEU A 173 21.62 -3.71 -10.69
C LEU A 173 22.16 -5.03 -10.15
#